data_AF-A0A970VJ12-F1
#
_entry.id   AF-A0A970VJ12-F1
#
_cell.length_a   1.000
_cell.length_b   1.000
_cell.length_c   1.000
_cell.angle_alpha   90.00
_cell.angle_beta   90.00
_cell.angle_gamma   90.00
#
_symmetry.space_group_name_H-M   'P 1'
#
loop_
_entity.id
_entity.type
_entity.pdbx_description
1 polymer ?
#
loop_
_entity_poly.entity_id
_entity_poly.type
_entity_poly.pdbx_seq_one_letter_code
_entity_poly.pdbx_strand_id
1 'polypeptide(L)'
;MKKTIYENISYLDARNLTPEAAQGIESISNTAFLLVSEQSAQLLSGIEMSNISSTLLMKDEMNLVHVNGQHIYTAGGSTQNLYLMINGQLTFDQSVTAVEIASAVVGGVVNGQAIGSASQISAMTQVGVMVNGQSVIYPDGARLRKGNTPLTPNECMMIPENSKLYILKRVMLEAGSAEILHSRNIKIDCHKQLFVAKSDAALMSYIYDGDPSRCIIIPDGFTLRQSSLTVTRQNALTLQGSLCIYGSVYIHEVNPAHLSRLEALHITGKIYVPVDQMDLWIPLIQGEPEWIPYEGTLQLIDGVATIGALTAPKTIINHGVATLSPELTSELLQKNMKLIINDGVLNATPAQITALGDVMISNGQINTLEDESDASSKPRDPSFNYISNIAMYVL
;
A
#
# COMPACT_ATOMS: atom_id res chain seq x y z
N MET A 1 27.01 12.25 38.39
CA MET A 1 26.41 11.21 37.54
C MET A 1 26.31 11.79 36.13
N LYS A 2 26.64 11.05 35.06
CA LYS A 2 26.45 11.57 33.70
C LYS A 2 24.96 11.67 33.40
N LYS A 3 24.53 12.80 32.84
CA LYS A 3 23.14 12.95 32.37
C LYS A 3 22.94 12.28 31.03
N THR A 4 21.68 12.01 30.69
CA THR A 4 21.28 11.28 29.48
C THR A 4 20.52 12.18 28.53
N ILE A 5 20.87 12.10 27.24
CA ILE A 5 20.15 12.71 26.11
C ILE A 5 19.32 11.61 25.43
N TYR A 6 18.03 11.88 25.24
CA TYR A 6 17.10 11.00 24.54
C TYR A 6 16.80 11.60 23.16
N GLU A 7 17.19 10.93 22.08
CA GLU A 7 17.02 11.49 20.73
C GLU A 7 16.52 10.45 19.72
N ASN A 8 15.73 10.85 18.72
CA ASN A 8 15.23 9.95 17.66
C ASN A 8 14.49 8.72 18.24
N ILE A 9 13.52 8.98 19.12
CA ILE A 9 12.69 7.94 19.75
C ILE A 9 11.27 8.04 19.20
N SER A 10 10.71 6.96 18.63
CA SER A 10 9.34 7.06 18.12
C SER A 10 8.33 7.22 19.27
N TYR A 11 8.50 6.48 20.37
CA TYR A 11 7.61 6.50 21.53
C TYR A 11 8.38 6.59 22.84
N LEU A 12 8.20 7.68 23.59
CA LEU A 12 8.78 7.86 24.92
C LEU A 12 7.67 7.90 25.97
N ASP A 13 7.56 6.85 26.79
CA ASP A 13 6.58 6.78 27.88
C ASP A 13 7.21 7.33 29.16
N ALA A 14 6.79 8.53 29.56
CA ALA A 14 7.25 9.22 30.74
C ALA A 14 6.23 9.22 31.87
N ARG A 15 5.11 8.50 31.76
CA ARG A 15 3.98 8.61 32.70
C ARG A 15 4.37 8.35 34.16
N ASN A 16 5.32 7.44 34.37
CA ASN A 16 5.81 7.03 35.68
C ASN A 16 7.17 7.66 36.04
N LEU A 17 7.59 8.71 35.33
CA LEU A 17 8.85 9.40 35.59
C LEU A 17 8.90 9.90 37.04
N THR A 18 9.94 9.50 37.78
CA THR A 18 10.15 9.96 39.16
C THR A 18 10.99 11.24 39.20
N PRO A 19 10.90 12.04 40.27
CA PRO A 19 11.74 13.23 40.43
C PRO A 19 13.24 12.94 40.35
N GLU A 20 13.69 11.80 40.90
CA GLU A 20 15.09 11.38 40.89
C GLU A 20 15.56 11.03 39.48
N ALA A 21 14.72 10.32 38.70
CA ALA A 21 15.03 9.97 37.31
C ALA A 21 15.07 11.22 36.42
N ALA A 22 14.16 12.17 36.63
CA ALA A 22 14.10 13.42 35.88
C ALA A 22 15.39 14.25 35.99
N GLN A 23 16.04 14.27 37.16
CA GLN A 23 17.32 14.98 37.35
C GLN A 23 18.47 14.41 36.50
N GLY A 24 18.35 13.14 36.08
CA GLY A 24 19.32 12.47 35.22
C GLY A 24 19.16 12.80 33.73
N ILE A 25 18.10 13.50 33.33
CA ILE A 25 17.82 13.84 31.93
C ILE A 25 18.43 15.19 31.60
N GLU A 26 19.17 15.26 30.49
CA GLU A 26 19.66 16.54 29.95
C GLU A 26 18.67 17.13 28.95
N SER A 27 18.30 16.36 27.93
CA SER A 27 17.37 16.80 26.89
C SER A 27 16.65 15.64 26.21
N ILE A 28 15.51 15.96 25.59
CA ILE A 28 14.71 15.04 24.78
C ILE A 28 14.49 15.68 23.41
N SER A 29 14.82 14.99 22.33
CA SER A 29 14.66 15.52 20.98
C SER A 29 14.20 14.50 19.94
N ASN A 30 13.61 14.99 18.85
CA ASN A 30 13.18 14.16 17.71
C ASN A 30 12.31 12.97 18.15
N THR A 31 11.29 13.26 18.96
CA THR A 31 10.38 12.23 19.49
C THR A 31 9.02 12.35 18.83
N ALA A 32 8.50 11.26 18.26
CA ALA A 32 7.21 11.33 17.59
C ALA A 32 6.06 11.43 18.61
N PHE A 33 6.06 10.61 19.66
CA PHE A 33 5.06 10.64 20.72
C PHE A 33 5.70 10.62 22.11
N LEU A 34 5.39 11.62 22.93
CA LEU A 34 5.75 11.71 24.34
C LEU A 34 4.51 11.49 25.20
N LEU A 35 4.46 10.41 25.96
CA LEU A 35 3.33 10.10 26.85
C LEU A 35 3.64 10.61 28.26
N VAL A 36 2.74 11.41 28.83
CA VAL A 36 2.93 12.02 30.14
C VAL A 36 1.67 11.87 30.99
N SER A 37 1.87 11.70 32.30
CA SER A 37 0.91 12.01 33.35
C SER A 37 0.98 13.50 33.72
N GLU A 38 0.03 14.01 34.50
CA GLU A 38 0.12 15.40 35.00
C GLU A 38 1.40 15.62 35.83
N GLN A 39 1.78 14.64 36.65
CA GLN A 39 3.00 14.69 37.46
C GLN A 39 4.26 14.73 36.60
N SER A 40 4.40 13.80 35.64
CA SER A 40 5.58 13.74 34.78
C SER A 40 5.69 14.95 33.84
N ALA A 41 4.57 15.51 33.37
CA ALA A 41 4.57 16.75 32.60
C ALA A 41 5.18 17.92 33.39
N GLN A 42 4.89 18.03 34.69
CA GLN A 42 5.52 19.03 35.56
C GLN A 42 7.01 18.78 35.73
N LEU A 43 7.43 17.51 35.91
CA LEU A 43 8.85 17.16 36.02
C LEU A 43 9.64 17.46 34.74
N LEU A 44 9.02 17.25 33.57
CA LEU A 44 9.62 17.53 32.26
C LEU A 44 9.66 19.01 31.89
N SER A 45 8.89 19.88 32.57
CA SER A 45 8.83 21.31 32.24
C SER A 45 10.17 22.05 32.35
N GLY A 46 11.10 21.54 33.14
CA GLY A 46 12.46 22.07 33.31
C GLY A 46 13.53 21.43 32.41
N ILE A 47 13.15 20.50 31.54
CA ILE A 47 14.06 19.77 30.64
C ILE A 47 13.95 20.34 29.23
N GLU A 48 15.08 20.47 28.53
CA GLU A 48 15.10 20.94 27.14
C GLU A 48 14.44 19.91 26.23
N MET A 49 13.37 20.32 25.53
CA MET A 49 12.64 19.47 24.58
C MET A 49 12.54 20.14 23.21
N SER A 50 12.91 19.42 22.14
CA SER A 50 12.86 19.95 20.77
C SER A 50 12.37 18.90 19.76
N ASN A 51 11.66 19.34 18.71
CA ASN A 51 11.11 18.46 17.67
C ASN A 51 10.30 17.27 18.24
N ILE A 52 9.37 17.57 19.16
CA ILE A 52 8.39 16.60 19.66
C ILE A 52 7.15 16.70 18.79
N SER A 53 6.79 15.66 18.04
CA SER A 53 5.67 15.74 17.09
C SER A 53 4.31 15.74 17.80
N SER A 54 4.16 15.01 18.90
CA SER A 54 2.93 14.96 19.69
C SER A 54 3.21 14.61 21.15
N THR A 55 2.57 15.33 22.07
CA THR A 55 2.58 15.01 23.51
C THR A 55 1.18 14.61 23.92
N LEU A 56 1.04 13.42 24.53
CA LEU A 56 -0.23 12.90 24.99
C LEU A 56 -0.27 12.89 26.52
N LEU A 57 -1.15 13.71 27.09
CA LEU A 57 -1.49 13.64 28.51
C LEU A 57 -2.44 12.46 28.74
N MET A 58 -1.92 11.38 29.31
CA MET A 58 -2.68 10.21 29.70
C MET A 58 -3.09 10.31 31.16
N LYS A 59 -4.38 10.07 31.43
CA LYS A 59 -4.86 9.92 32.81
C LYS A 59 -4.36 8.58 33.37
N ASP A 60 -4.09 8.52 34.67
CA ASP A 60 -3.50 7.35 35.33
C ASP A 60 -4.31 6.05 35.15
N GLU A 61 -5.62 6.16 34.91
CA GLU A 61 -6.52 5.02 34.69
C GLU A 61 -6.54 4.50 33.24
N MET A 62 -5.77 5.11 32.33
CA MET A 62 -5.76 4.74 30.91
C MET A 62 -4.71 3.68 30.59
N ASN A 63 -5.14 2.67 29.85
CA ASN A 63 -4.30 1.58 29.37
C ASN A 63 -3.89 1.84 27.92
N LEU A 64 -2.59 1.86 27.64
CA LEU A 64 -2.08 2.05 26.29
C LEU A 64 -2.00 0.72 25.55
N VAL A 65 -2.67 0.61 24.39
CA VAL A 65 -2.47 -0.50 23.45
C VAL A 65 -1.61 0.00 22.31
N HIS A 66 -0.32 -0.32 22.36
CA HIS A 66 0.62 0.02 21.30
C HIS A 66 0.94 -1.20 20.45
N VAL A 67 0.65 -1.15 19.15
CA VAL A 67 0.93 -2.26 18.22
C VAL A 67 1.52 -1.71 16.93
N ASN A 68 2.70 -2.24 16.56
CA ASN A 68 3.25 -2.11 15.22
C ASN A 68 2.90 -3.36 14.42
N GLY A 69 2.23 -3.21 13.27
CA GLY A 69 1.73 -4.31 12.46
C GLY A 69 0.21 -4.48 12.56
N GLN A 70 -0.27 -5.71 12.76
CA GLN A 70 -1.70 -6.03 12.76
C GLN A 70 -2.22 -6.24 14.18
N HIS A 71 -3.32 -5.58 14.53
CA HIS A 71 -4.06 -5.77 15.76
C HIS A 71 -5.50 -6.18 15.44
N ILE A 72 -5.96 -7.29 16.02
CA ILE A 72 -7.36 -7.69 15.99
C ILE A 72 -7.96 -7.39 17.36
N TYR A 73 -8.92 -6.48 17.40
CA TYR A 73 -9.67 -6.16 18.60
C TYR A 73 -10.83 -7.15 18.74
N THR A 74 -10.81 -7.95 19.80
CA THR A 74 -11.79 -9.03 20.04
C THR A 74 -12.64 -8.73 21.27
N ALA A 75 -13.85 -9.30 21.31
CA ALA A 75 -14.73 -9.18 22.47
C ALA A 75 -14.13 -9.88 23.70
N GLY A 76 -14.51 -9.42 24.90
CA GLY A 76 -14.13 -10.07 26.17
C GLY A 76 -12.77 -9.66 26.76
N GLY A 77 -12.10 -8.64 26.23
CA GLY A 77 -10.94 -8.04 26.90
C GLY A 77 -11.37 -7.39 28.21
N SER A 78 -10.76 -7.78 29.34
CA SER A 78 -11.06 -7.24 30.67
C SER A 78 -10.52 -5.82 30.90
N THR A 79 -9.77 -5.28 29.94
CA THR A 79 -9.08 -3.99 30.05
C THR A 79 -9.96 -2.88 29.50
N GLN A 80 -10.33 -1.92 30.35
CA GLN A 80 -11.08 -0.71 29.99
C GLN A 80 -10.15 0.50 29.89
N ASN A 81 -10.70 1.65 29.47
CA ASN A 81 -9.96 2.90 29.31
C ASN A 81 -8.76 2.78 28.36
N LEU A 82 -8.95 2.09 27.24
CA LEU A 82 -7.94 1.82 26.24
C LEU A 82 -7.68 3.06 25.38
N TYR A 83 -6.43 3.49 25.34
CA TYR A 83 -5.94 4.41 24.32
C TYR A 83 -5.22 3.59 23.24
N LEU A 84 -5.78 3.58 22.03
CA LEU A 84 -5.26 2.76 20.92
C LEU A 84 -4.15 3.52 20.19
N MET A 85 -2.99 2.92 20.01
CA MET A 85 -1.88 3.48 19.24
C MET A 85 -1.36 2.41 18.29
N ILE A 86 -1.94 2.38 17.09
CA ILE A 86 -1.74 1.28 16.13
C ILE A 86 -1.01 1.82 14.91
N ASN A 87 0.22 1.38 14.68
CA ASN A 87 0.94 1.64 13.42
C ASN A 87 0.85 0.41 12.52
N GLY A 88 -0.09 0.44 11.59
CA GLY A 88 -0.39 -0.68 10.70
C GLY A 88 -1.89 -0.87 10.56
N GLN A 89 -2.42 -2.02 10.94
CA GLN A 89 -3.83 -2.37 10.73
C GLN A 89 -4.55 -2.69 12.03
N LEU A 90 -5.64 -1.98 12.32
CA LEU A 90 -6.62 -2.34 13.34
C LEU A 90 -7.81 -3.04 12.68
N THR A 91 -8.18 -4.23 13.14
CA THR A 91 -9.40 -4.93 12.70
C THR A 91 -10.29 -5.22 13.89
N PHE A 92 -11.53 -4.75 13.87
CA PHE A 92 -12.53 -5.20 14.84
C PHE A 92 -13.05 -6.59 14.44
N ASP A 93 -13.05 -7.51 15.38
CA ASP A 93 -13.69 -8.81 15.18
C ASP A 93 -15.20 -8.63 15.02
N GLN A 94 -15.85 -9.52 14.26
CA GLN A 94 -17.29 -9.42 13.99
C GLN A 94 -18.15 -9.64 15.25
N SER A 95 -17.61 -10.25 16.29
CA SER A 95 -18.28 -10.41 17.59
C SER A 95 -18.33 -9.13 18.42
N VAL A 96 -17.47 -8.13 18.12
CA VAL A 96 -17.38 -6.91 18.90
C VAL A 96 -18.51 -5.95 18.55
N THR A 97 -19.24 -5.50 19.54
CA THR A 97 -20.31 -4.52 19.37
C THR A 97 -19.78 -3.08 19.46
N ALA A 98 -20.50 -2.15 18.84
CA ALA A 98 -20.24 -0.71 18.97
C ALA A 98 -20.24 -0.25 20.44
N VAL A 99 -21.07 -0.85 21.30
CA VAL A 99 -21.16 -0.53 22.74
C VAL A 99 -19.92 -0.98 23.50
N GLU A 100 -19.36 -2.14 23.16
CA GLU A 100 -18.11 -2.61 23.77
C GLU A 100 -16.93 -1.71 23.37
N ILE A 101 -16.90 -1.24 22.12
CA ILE A 101 -15.87 -0.26 21.68
C ILE A 101 -16.03 1.03 22.47
N ALA A 102 -17.25 1.58 22.52
CA ALA A 102 -17.51 2.85 23.19
C ALA A 102 -17.26 2.82 24.71
N SER A 103 -17.39 1.65 25.34
CA SER A 103 -17.16 1.50 26.79
C SER A 103 -15.70 1.18 27.15
N ALA A 104 -14.97 0.51 26.26
CA ALA A 104 -13.59 0.11 26.53
C ALA A 104 -12.56 1.09 25.98
N VAL A 105 -12.85 1.80 24.89
CA VAL A 105 -11.89 2.68 24.20
C VAL A 105 -12.20 4.14 24.51
N VAL A 106 -11.17 4.91 24.86
CA VAL A 106 -11.28 6.33 25.26
C VAL A 106 -10.60 7.30 24.29
N GLY A 107 -9.96 6.77 23.25
CA GLY A 107 -9.27 7.54 22.24
C GLY A 107 -8.18 6.74 21.55
N GLY A 108 -7.50 7.35 20.58
CA GLY A 108 -6.39 6.69 19.93
C GLY A 108 -5.97 7.30 18.60
N VAL A 109 -4.92 6.71 18.05
CA VAL A 109 -4.42 6.99 16.70
C VAL A 109 -4.12 5.66 16.00
N VAL A 110 -4.69 5.48 14.81
CA VAL A 110 -4.38 4.39 13.89
C VAL A 110 -3.65 4.96 12.69
N ASN A 111 -2.33 4.82 12.66
CA ASN A 111 -1.51 5.18 11.51
C ASN A 111 -1.46 3.99 10.54
N GLY A 112 -2.34 4.00 9.53
CA GLY A 112 -2.45 2.93 8.55
C GLY A 112 -3.90 2.62 8.19
N GLN A 113 -4.43 1.48 8.60
CA GLN A 113 -5.76 1.03 8.19
C GLN A 113 -6.62 0.59 9.38
N ALA A 114 -7.89 1.04 9.41
CA ALA A 114 -8.91 0.51 10.31
C ALA A 114 -9.94 -0.30 9.52
N ILE A 115 -10.30 -1.50 9.97
CA ILE A 115 -11.30 -2.38 9.35
C ILE A 115 -12.38 -2.71 10.37
N GLY A 116 -13.64 -2.45 10.03
CA GLY A 116 -14.77 -2.75 10.89
C GLY A 116 -16.09 -2.51 10.19
N SER A 117 -17.18 -2.91 10.83
CA SER A 117 -18.51 -2.60 10.36
C SER A 117 -18.81 -1.11 10.52
N ALA A 118 -19.86 -0.62 9.85
CA ALA A 118 -20.29 0.78 9.96
C ALA A 118 -20.48 1.23 11.42
N SER A 119 -21.16 0.42 12.23
CA SER A 119 -21.36 0.74 13.66
C SER A 119 -20.06 0.70 14.47
N GLN A 120 -19.15 -0.24 14.21
CA GLN A 120 -17.86 -0.34 14.90
C GLN A 120 -16.97 0.88 14.63
N ILE A 121 -16.82 1.26 13.36
CA ILE A 121 -15.99 2.40 12.95
C ILE A 121 -16.61 3.73 13.44
N SER A 122 -17.93 3.84 13.43
CA SER A 122 -18.64 4.99 14.00
C SER A 122 -18.37 5.14 15.50
N ALA A 123 -18.54 4.06 16.28
CA ALA A 123 -18.26 4.08 17.73
C ALA A 123 -16.81 4.44 18.05
N MET A 124 -15.86 3.83 17.33
CA MET A 124 -14.44 4.15 17.43
C MET A 124 -14.16 5.64 17.18
N THR A 125 -14.76 6.21 16.14
CA THR A 125 -14.58 7.63 15.79
C THR A 125 -15.20 8.55 16.84
N GLN A 126 -16.36 8.18 17.39
CA GLN A 126 -17.06 8.94 18.43
C GLN A 126 -16.27 9.05 19.73
N VAL A 127 -15.51 8.01 20.09
CA VAL A 127 -14.61 8.05 21.26
C VAL A 127 -13.26 8.71 20.98
N GLY A 128 -13.09 9.37 19.83
CA GLY A 128 -11.92 10.18 19.53
C GLY A 128 -10.70 9.42 19.01
N VAL A 129 -10.89 8.21 18.46
CA VAL A 129 -9.82 7.53 17.73
C VAL A 129 -9.69 8.14 16.32
N MET A 130 -8.49 8.61 15.98
CA MET A 130 -8.16 9.17 14.67
C MET A 130 -7.52 8.12 13.77
N VAL A 131 -7.93 8.05 12.50
CA VAL A 131 -7.31 7.15 11.51
C VAL A 131 -6.52 7.97 10.50
N ASN A 132 -5.19 7.87 10.59
CA ASN A 132 -4.25 8.46 9.65
C ASN A 132 -3.92 7.45 8.55
N GLY A 133 -4.82 7.33 7.58
CA GLY A 133 -4.69 6.44 6.42
C GLY A 133 -6.06 6.08 5.85
N GLN A 134 -6.43 4.79 5.87
CA GLN A 134 -7.67 4.32 5.25
C GLN A 134 -8.60 3.61 6.24
N SER A 135 -9.90 3.91 6.18
CA SER A 135 -10.94 3.12 6.84
C SER A 135 -11.62 2.20 5.83
N VAL A 136 -11.66 0.89 6.11
CA VAL A 136 -12.42 -0.10 5.36
C VAL A 136 -13.69 -0.41 6.14
N ILE A 137 -14.79 0.15 5.67
CA ILE A 137 -16.09 0.08 6.34
C ILE A 137 -16.97 -0.91 5.58
N TYR A 138 -17.45 -1.94 6.26
CA TYR A 138 -18.42 -2.89 5.70
C TYR A 138 -19.81 -2.74 6.35
N PRO A 139 -20.90 -3.13 5.67
CA PRO A 139 -22.24 -3.03 6.23
C PRO A 139 -22.39 -3.85 7.53
N ASP A 140 -23.16 -3.33 8.49
CA ASP A 140 -23.49 -4.09 9.70
C ASP A 140 -24.20 -5.40 9.34
N GLY A 141 -23.87 -6.48 10.05
CA GLY A 141 -24.39 -7.83 9.81
C GLY A 141 -23.83 -8.53 8.56
N ALA A 142 -22.96 -7.90 7.77
CA ALA A 142 -22.30 -8.56 6.66
C ALA A 142 -21.27 -9.59 7.16
N ARG A 143 -21.20 -10.74 6.50
CA ARG A 143 -20.16 -11.75 6.73
C ARG A 143 -18.87 -11.33 6.03
N LEU A 144 -17.75 -11.33 6.75
CA LEU A 144 -16.48 -10.87 6.21
C LEU A 144 -15.67 -12.02 5.58
N ARG A 145 -15.24 -11.84 4.33
CA ARG A 145 -14.32 -12.74 3.64
C ARG A 145 -12.96 -12.07 3.44
N LYS A 146 -11.92 -12.63 4.07
CA LYS A 146 -10.56 -12.05 4.09
C LYS A 146 -9.63 -12.61 3.00
N GLY A 147 -9.98 -13.75 2.41
CA GLY A 147 -9.16 -14.46 1.41
C GLY A 147 -9.23 -13.85 0.01
N ASN A 148 -8.22 -14.18 -0.81
CA ASN A 148 -8.09 -13.79 -2.23
C ASN A 148 -8.31 -14.98 -3.19
N THR A 149 -8.62 -16.17 -2.68
CA THR A 149 -8.97 -17.32 -3.52
C THR A 149 -10.27 -17.06 -4.27
N PRO A 150 -10.46 -17.64 -5.46
CA PRO A 150 -11.73 -17.59 -6.16
C PRO A 150 -12.89 -18.02 -5.25
N LEU A 151 -14.03 -17.36 -5.41
CA LEU A 151 -15.25 -17.74 -4.71
C LEU A 151 -15.86 -18.90 -5.51
N THR A 152 -15.89 -20.07 -4.88
CA THR A 152 -16.31 -21.32 -5.53
C THR A 152 -17.81 -21.56 -5.34
N PRO A 153 -18.46 -22.36 -6.20
CA PRO A 153 -19.87 -22.75 -6.02
C PRO A 153 -20.14 -23.37 -4.64
N ASN A 154 -19.23 -24.23 -4.16
CA ASN A 154 -19.34 -24.87 -2.85
C ASN A 154 -19.26 -23.87 -1.71
N GLU A 155 -18.37 -22.88 -1.81
CA GLU A 155 -18.30 -21.81 -0.81
C GLU A 155 -19.60 -21.00 -0.80
N CYS A 156 -20.15 -20.66 -1.97
CA CYS A 156 -21.43 -19.95 -2.09
C CYS A 156 -22.60 -20.72 -1.44
N MET A 157 -22.64 -22.05 -1.58
CA MET A 157 -23.67 -22.89 -0.94
C MET A 157 -23.60 -22.90 0.59
N MET A 158 -22.43 -22.62 1.18
CA MET A 158 -22.25 -22.57 2.64
C MET A 158 -22.63 -21.21 3.23
N ILE A 159 -22.83 -20.19 2.40
CA ILE A 159 -23.25 -18.87 2.86
C ILE A 159 -24.76 -18.91 3.19
N PRO A 160 -25.18 -18.40 4.36
CA PRO A 160 -26.61 -18.34 4.70
C PRO A 160 -27.43 -17.59 3.65
N GLU A 161 -28.62 -18.08 3.34
CA GLU A 161 -29.54 -17.39 2.43
C GLU A 161 -29.94 -16.01 2.96
N ASN A 162 -30.29 -15.09 2.06
CA ASN A 162 -30.69 -13.71 2.40
C ASN A 162 -29.62 -12.93 3.20
N SER A 163 -28.34 -13.26 3.03
CA SER A 163 -27.24 -12.62 3.74
C SER A 163 -26.41 -11.70 2.85
N LYS A 164 -25.52 -10.93 3.48
CA LYS A 164 -24.55 -10.07 2.80
C LYS A 164 -23.14 -10.61 3.03
N LEU A 165 -22.36 -10.73 1.97
CA LEU A 165 -20.96 -11.08 1.99
C LEU A 165 -20.12 -9.85 1.62
N TYR A 166 -19.17 -9.49 2.48
CA TYR A 166 -18.21 -8.42 2.21
C TYR A 166 -16.82 -9.01 1.98
N ILE A 167 -16.22 -8.75 0.81
CA ILE A 167 -14.94 -9.34 0.40
C ILE A 167 -13.83 -8.28 0.48
N LEU A 168 -12.77 -8.55 1.26
CA LEU A 168 -11.68 -7.59 1.46
C LEU A 168 -10.63 -7.56 0.35
N LYS A 169 -10.43 -8.70 -0.32
CA LYS A 169 -9.37 -8.87 -1.31
C LYS A 169 -9.95 -8.96 -2.72
N ARG A 170 -9.06 -8.95 -3.70
CA ARG A 170 -9.39 -9.25 -5.09
C ARG A 170 -9.84 -10.71 -5.20
N VAL A 171 -11.02 -10.97 -5.77
CA VAL A 171 -11.59 -12.31 -5.89
C VAL A 171 -12.26 -12.48 -7.25
N MET A 172 -12.13 -13.66 -7.85
CA MET A 172 -12.87 -14.08 -9.04
C MET A 172 -14.06 -14.93 -8.64
N LEU A 173 -15.21 -14.77 -9.28
CA LEU A 173 -16.30 -15.74 -9.21
C LEU A 173 -15.98 -16.92 -10.12
N GLU A 174 -15.93 -18.14 -9.59
CA GLU A 174 -15.85 -19.32 -10.44
C GLU A 174 -17.21 -19.60 -11.12
N ALA A 175 -17.17 -20.27 -12.27
CA ALA A 175 -18.37 -20.65 -13.02
C ALA A 175 -19.41 -21.34 -12.12
N GLY A 176 -20.68 -20.95 -12.21
CA GLY A 176 -21.76 -21.46 -11.37
C GLY A 176 -21.95 -20.70 -10.05
N SER A 177 -20.99 -19.87 -9.63
CA SER A 177 -21.06 -19.17 -8.35
C SER A 177 -22.10 -18.05 -8.38
N ALA A 178 -22.20 -17.30 -9.48
CA ALA A 178 -23.14 -16.20 -9.63
C ALA A 178 -24.60 -16.67 -9.53
N GLU A 179 -24.94 -17.81 -10.15
CA GLU A 179 -26.28 -18.39 -10.08
C GLU A 179 -26.66 -18.84 -8.66
N ILE A 180 -25.71 -19.44 -7.92
CA ILE A 180 -25.95 -19.87 -6.54
C ILE A 180 -26.19 -18.67 -5.64
N LEU A 181 -25.38 -17.61 -5.78
CA LEU A 181 -25.55 -16.38 -5.02
C LEU A 181 -26.91 -15.74 -5.30
N HIS A 182 -27.29 -15.67 -6.58
CA HIS A 182 -28.57 -15.12 -7.01
C HIS A 182 -29.76 -15.93 -6.48
N SER A 183 -29.78 -17.25 -6.67
CA SER A 183 -30.88 -18.12 -6.24
C SER A 183 -31.10 -18.12 -4.73
N ARG A 184 -30.04 -17.86 -3.95
CA ARG A 184 -30.06 -17.81 -2.48
C ARG A 184 -30.20 -16.39 -1.92
N ASN A 185 -30.42 -15.40 -2.79
CA ASN A 185 -30.55 -13.99 -2.44
C ASN A 185 -29.36 -13.49 -1.58
N ILE A 186 -28.15 -13.88 -1.95
CA ILE A 186 -26.92 -13.43 -1.29
C ILE A 186 -26.40 -12.20 -2.01
N LYS A 187 -26.16 -11.13 -1.25
CA LYS A 187 -25.58 -9.89 -1.75
C LYS A 187 -24.08 -9.85 -1.52
N ILE A 188 -23.34 -9.35 -2.51
CA ILE A 188 -21.88 -9.18 -2.46
C ILE A 188 -21.53 -7.70 -2.52
N ASP A 189 -20.60 -7.31 -1.68
CA ASP A 189 -19.86 -6.06 -1.77
C ASP A 189 -18.36 -6.35 -1.61
N CYS A 190 -17.50 -5.55 -2.22
CA CYS A 190 -16.06 -5.74 -2.25
C CYS A 190 -15.31 -4.44 -1.93
N HIS A 191 -14.31 -4.56 -1.06
CA HIS A 191 -13.36 -3.49 -0.80
C HIS A 191 -12.43 -3.26 -2.00
N LYS A 192 -11.96 -4.34 -2.62
CA LYS A 192 -11.16 -4.34 -3.85
C LYS A 192 -12.01 -4.82 -5.03
N GLN A 193 -11.40 -5.42 -6.05
CA GLN A 193 -12.08 -5.86 -7.26
C GLN A 193 -12.75 -7.23 -7.09
N LEU A 194 -13.95 -7.34 -7.65
CA LEU A 194 -14.61 -8.59 -7.99
C LEU A 194 -14.45 -8.84 -9.49
N PHE A 195 -13.92 -10.00 -9.86
CA PHE A 195 -13.81 -10.40 -11.26
C PHE A 195 -14.93 -11.39 -11.59
N VAL A 196 -15.58 -11.18 -12.73
CA VAL A 196 -16.78 -11.91 -13.13
C VAL A 196 -16.67 -12.27 -14.60
N ALA A 197 -17.00 -13.52 -14.94
CA ALA A 197 -17.06 -13.95 -16.32
C ALA A 197 -18.13 -13.18 -17.09
N LYS A 198 -17.93 -12.94 -18.38
CA LYS A 198 -18.88 -12.19 -19.23
C LYS A 198 -20.24 -12.86 -19.28
N SER A 199 -20.30 -14.20 -19.23
CA SER A 199 -21.53 -14.97 -19.12
C SER A 199 -22.39 -14.58 -17.91
N ASP A 200 -21.76 -14.18 -16.81
CA ASP A 200 -22.41 -13.96 -15.52
C ASP A 200 -22.72 -12.47 -15.26
N ALA A 201 -22.28 -11.59 -16.15
CA ALA A 201 -22.38 -10.13 -15.97
C ALA A 201 -23.82 -9.66 -15.72
N ALA A 202 -24.81 -10.28 -16.38
CA ALA A 202 -26.23 -9.93 -16.20
C ALA A 202 -26.76 -10.23 -14.79
N LEU A 203 -26.17 -11.20 -14.09
CA LEU A 203 -26.57 -11.53 -12.71
C LEU A 203 -26.04 -10.50 -11.71
N MET A 204 -25.02 -9.72 -12.06
CA MET A 204 -24.40 -8.76 -11.15
C MET A 204 -25.37 -7.66 -10.70
N SER A 205 -26.34 -7.27 -11.54
CA SER A 205 -27.37 -6.29 -11.13
C SER A 205 -28.26 -6.78 -9.98
N TYR A 206 -28.32 -8.10 -9.76
CA TYR A 206 -29.11 -8.70 -8.69
C TYR A 206 -28.29 -9.04 -7.46
N ILE A 207 -27.00 -9.38 -7.61
CA ILE A 207 -26.18 -9.86 -6.49
C ILE A 207 -25.16 -8.85 -5.99
N TYR A 208 -24.72 -7.89 -6.80
CA TYR A 208 -23.66 -6.96 -6.43
C TYR A 208 -24.24 -5.62 -5.95
N ASP A 209 -24.02 -5.30 -4.68
CA ASP A 209 -24.48 -4.05 -4.03
C ASP A 209 -23.32 -3.04 -3.84
N GLY A 210 -22.10 -3.37 -4.30
CA GLY A 210 -20.91 -2.53 -4.16
C GLY A 210 -20.75 -1.47 -5.26
N ASP A 211 -19.60 -0.79 -5.25
CA ASP A 211 -19.20 0.18 -6.27
C ASP A 211 -19.01 -0.50 -7.63
N PRO A 212 -19.81 -0.18 -8.66
CA PRO A 212 -19.74 -0.84 -9.98
C PRO A 212 -18.35 -0.79 -10.63
N SER A 213 -17.53 0.23 -10.34
CA SER A 213 -16.16 0.34 -10.86
C SER A 213 -15.22 -0.77 -10.35
N ARG A 214 -15.62 -1.47 -9.28
CA ARG A 214 -14.88 -2.60 -8.69
C ARG A 214 -15.36 -3.94 -9.23
N CYS A 215 -16.47 -4.00 -9.95
CA CYS A 215 -16.94 -5.20 -10.63
C CYS A 215 -16.35 -5.24 -12.04
N ILE A 216 -15.34 -6.09 -12.25
CA ILE A 216 -14.59 -6.19 -13.50
C ILE A 216 -15.08 -7.39 -14.27
N ILE A 217 -15.67 -7.14 -15.43
CA ILE A 217 -16.10 -8.20 -16.35
C ILE A 217 -14.89 -8.66 -17.17
N ILE A 218 -14.64 -9.97 -17.18
CA ILE A 218 -13.57 -10.60 -17.96
C ILE A 218 -14.16 -11.50 -19.06
N PRO A 219 -13.48 -11.67 -20.20
CA PRO A 219 -13.95 -12.58 -21.24
C PRO A 219 -14.03 -14.04 -20.75
N ASP A 220 -15.00 -14.78 -21.26
CA ASP A 220 -15.21 -16.19 -20.90
C ASP A 220 -14.06 -17.07 -21.41
N GLY A 221 -13.70 -18.11 -20.63
CA GLY A 221 -12.64 -19.05 -21.00
C GLY A 221 -11.21 -18.56 -20.74
N PHE A 222 -11.05 -17.34 -20.19
CA PHE A 222 -9.74 -16.80 -19.84
C PHE A 222 -9.34 -17.13 -18.41
N THR A 223 -8.08 -17.53 -18.22
CA THR A 223 -7.49 -17.64 -16.89
C THR A 223 -7.03 -16.26 -16.42
N LEU A 224 -7.58 -15.79 -15.29
CA LEU A 224 -7.26 -14.49 -14.74
C LEU A 224 -5.90 -14.46 -14.03
N ARG A 225 -5.09 -13.46 -14.36
CA ARG A 225 -3.89 -13.05 -13.61
C ARG A 225 -4.09 -11.65 -13.05
N GLN A 226 -4.14 -11.54 -11.72
CA GLN A 226 -4.47 -10.30 -11.00
C GLN A 226 -3.30 -9.29 -10.86
N SER A 227 -2.27 -9.44 -11.70
CA SER A 227 -1.07 -8.61 -11.70
C SER A 227 -0.59 -8.37 -13.13
N SER A 228 0.15 -7.29 -13.33
CA SER A 228 0.93 -7.07 -14.54
C SER A 228 1.84 -8.27 -14.85
N LEU A 229 2.18 -8.42 -16.13
CA LEU A 229 2.97 -9.53 -16.65
C LEU A 229 4.19 -9.00 -17.41
N THR A 230 5.38 -9.33 -16.94
CA THR A 230 6.60 -9.14 -17.73
C THR A 230 6.90 -10.43 -18.48
N VAL A 231 6.90 -10.37 -19.81
CA VAL A 231 7.26 -11.49 -20.67
C VAL A 231 8.73 -11.37 -21.06
N THR A 232 9.50 -12.40 -20.77
CA THR A 232 10.91 -12.51 -21.14
C THR A 232 11.14 -13.78 -21.92
N ARG A 233 12.30 -13.91 -22.57
CA ARG A 233 12.71 -15.14 -23.23
C ARG A 233 12.59 -16.38 -22.34
N GLN A 234 12.82 -16.24 -21.03
CA GLN A 234 12.80 -17.36 -20.07
C GLN A 234 11.39 -17.81 -19.72
N ASN A 235 10.43 -16.89 -19.57
CA ASN A 235 9.09 -17.24 -19.11
C ASN A 235 8.06 -17.37 -20.24
N ALA A 236 8.38 -16.95 -21.47
CA ALA A 236 7.49 -17.07 -22.63
C ALA A 236 6.97 -18.51 -22.85
N LEU A 237 7.84 -19.52 -22.67
CA LEU A 237 7.49 -20.95 -22.78
C LEU A 237 6.45 -21.45 -21.77
N THR A 238 6.27 -20.69 -20.68
CA THR A 238 5.32 -21.02 -19.60
C THR A 238 3.92 -20.47 -19.87
N LEU A 239 3.79 -19.53 -20.82
CA LEU A 239 2.50 -18.97 -21.21
C LEU A 239 1.71 -20.02 -21.99
N GLN A 240 0.49 -20.28 -21.56
CA GLN A 240 -0.36 -21.34 -22.12
C GLN A 240 -1.84 -20.95 -22.05
N GLY A 241 -2.62 -21.39 -23.04
CA GLY A 241 -4.07 -21.17 -23.12
C GLY A 241 -4.44 -19.70 -23.34
N SER A 242 -5.65 -19.33 -22.91
CA SER A 242 -6.14 -17.95 -22.95
C SER A 242 -5.98 -17.27 -21.59
N LEU A 243 -5.25 -16.16 -21.52
CA LEU A 243 -4.93 -15.47 -20.24
C LEU A 243 -5.48 -14.04 -20.21
N CYS A 244 -6.16 -13.68 -19.12
CA CYS A 244 -6.63 -12.32 -18.88
C CYS A 244 -5.73 -11.65 -17.86
N ILE A 245 -4.99 -10.61 -18.25
CA ILE A 245 -4.06 -9.88 -17.40
C ILE A 245 -4.76 -8.62 -16.87
N TYR A 246 -5.02 -8.61 -15.56
CA TYR A 246 -5.49 -7.41 -14.87
C TYR A 246 -4.30 -6.51 -14.50
N GLY A 247 -3.83 -5.77 -15.49
CA GLY A 247 -2.64 -4.94 -15.43
C GLY A 247 -2.01 -4.75 -16.80
N SER A 248 -0.81 -4.18 -16.81
CA SER A 248 -0.05 -3.99 -18.04
C SER A 248 0.80 -5.22 -18.38
N VAL A 249 1.12 -5.38 -19.65
CA VAL A 249 2.03 -6.42 -20.14
C VAL A 249 3.30 -5.76 -20.67
N TYR A 250 4.45 -6.22 -20.20
CA TYR A 250 5.77 -5.72 -20.59
C TYR A 250 6.52 -6.81 -21.34
N ILE A 251 6.59 -6.71 -22.65
CA ILE A 251 7.26 -7.70 -23.49
C ILE A 251 8.70 -7.27 -23.66
N HIS A 252 9.64 -8.15 -23.30
CA HIS A 252 11.02 -8.10 -23.78
C HIS A 252 11.16 -8.99 -25.02
N GLU A 253 12.32 -8.97 -25.66
CA GLU A 253 12.59 -9.83 -26.82
C GLU A 253 12.27 -11.32 -26.52
N VAL A 254 11.30 -11.85 -27.25
CA VAL A 254 10.88 -13.27 -27.17
C VAL A 254 11.17 -14.01 -28.47
N ASN A 255 11.36 -15.32 -28.37
CA ASN A 255 11.38 -16.19 -29.55
C ASN A 255 9.92 -16.60 -29.88
N PRO A 256 9.42 -16.36 -31.11
CA PRO A 256 8.08 -16.78 -31.53
C PRO A 256 7.73 -18.23 -31.20
N ALA A 257 8.69 -19.16 -31.33
CA ALA A 257 8.48 -20.57 -31.05
C ALA A 257 8.07 -20.83 -29.58
N HIS A 258 8.46 -19.95 -28.67
CA HIS A 258 8.15 -20.05 -27.25
C HIS A 258 6.68 -19.71 -26.93
N LEU A 259 5.96 -19.06 -27.84
CA LEU A 259 4.55 -18.68 -27.67
C LEU A 259 3.57 -19.72 -28.24
N SER A 260 4.06 -20.86 -28.75
CA SER A 260 3.25 -21.89 -29.42
C SER A 260 2.09 -22.47 -28.60
N ARG A 261 2.10 -22.30 -27.27
CA ARG A 261 1.08 -22.79 -26.34
C ARG A 261 0.11 -21.69 -25.90
N LEU A 262 0.42 -20.43 -26.18
CA LEU A 262 -0.40 -19.27 -25.85
C LEU A 262 -1.44 -19.10 -26.96
N GLU A 263 -2.72 -19.14 -26.59
CA GLU A 263 -3.83 -19.05 -27.53
C GLU A 263 -4.34 -17.62 -27.66
N ALA A 264 -4.48 -16.92 -26.54
CA ALA A 264 -4.94 -15.53 -26.52
C ALA A 264 -4.51 -14.79 -25.24
N LEU A 265 -4.41 -13.47 -25.34
CA LEU A 265 -4.21 -12.54 -24.23
C LEU A 265 -5.28 -11.46 -24.24
N HIS A 266 -5.96 -11.28 -23.12
CA HIS A 266 -6.77 -10.11 -22.86
C HIS A 266 -6.07 -9.24 -21.83
N ILE A 267 -5.96 -7.94 -22.07
CA ILE A 267 -5.15 -7.03 -21.25
C ILE A 267 -6.04 -5.85 -20.85
N THR A 268 -6.17 -5.59 -19.55
CA THR A 268 -6.95 -4.45 -19.04
C THR A 268 -6.11 -3.18 -18.91
N GLY A 269 -4.79 -3.30 -18.90
CA GLY A 269 -3.84 -2.18 -18.89
C GLY A 269 -3.24 -1.92 -20.26
N LYS A 270 -1.98 -1.47 -20.28
CA LYS A 270 -1.22 -1.18 -21.51
C LYS A 270 -0.36 -2.37 -21.92
N ILE A 271 -0.04 -2.48 -23.20
CA ILE A 271 0.93 -3.45 -23.70
C ILE A 271 2.17 -2.71 -24.23
N TYR A 272 3.32 -3.01 -23.62
CA TYR A 272 4.62 -2.47 -24.01
C TYR A 272 5.34 -3.53 -24.81
N VAL A 273 5.66 -3.23 -26.08
CA VAL A 273 6.17 -4.23 -27.02
C VAL A 273 7.33 -3.68 -27.86
N PRO A 274 8.39 -4.46 -28.12
CA PRO A 274 9.41 -4.08 -29.08
C PRO A 274 8.79 -3.82 -30.46
N VAL A 275 9.16 -2.73 -31.12
CA VAL A 275 8.64 -2.36 -32.45
C VAL A 275 8.76 -3.51 -33.45
N ASP A 276 9.87 -4.24 -33.42
CA ASP A 276 10.18 -5.36 -34.31
C ASP A 276 9.41 -6.65 -34.00
N GLN A 277 8.69 -6.71 -32.88
CA GLN A 277 7.88 -7.86 -32.48
C GLN A 277 6.37 -7.59 -32.47
N MET A 278 5.92 -6.40 -32.86
CA MET A 278 4.48 -6.06 -32.83
C MET A 278 3.63 -7.08 -33.60
N ASP A 279 4.01 -7.43 -34.82
CA ASP A 279 3.28 -8.37 -35.69
C ASP A 279 3.15 -9.77 -35.10
N LEU A 280 4.09 -10.17 -34.23
CA LEU A 280 4.02 -11.44 -33.50
C LEU A 280 2.88 -11.43 -32.47
N TRP A 281 2.65 -10.30 -31.81
CA TRP A 281 1.73 -10.19 -30.68
C TRP A 281 0.32 -9.83 -31.09
N ILE A 282 0.15 -9.00 -32.13
CA ILE A 282 -1.17 -8.57 -32.64
C ILE A 282 -2.19 -9.72 -32.76
N PRO A 283 -1.90 -10.88 -33.39
CA PRO A 283 -2.89 -11.95 -33.54
C PRO A 283 -3.24 -12.67 -32.22
N LEU A 284 -2.42 -12.53 -31.18
CA LEU A 284 -2.64 -13.14 -29.87
C LEU A 284 -3.45 -12.22 -28.94
N ILE A 285 -3.51 -10.92 -29.21
CA ILE A 285 -4.22 -9.97 -28.35
C ILE A 285 -5.71 -9.94 -28.70
N GLN A 286 -6.56 -10.11 -27.71
CA GLN A 286 -8.01 -9.91 -27.80
C GLN A 286 -8.44 -8.64 -27.07
N GLY A 287 -9.25 -7.83 -27.74
CA GLY A 287 -9.67 -6.50 -27.30
C GLY A 287 -8.74 -5.42 -27.84
N GLU A 288 -8.85 -4.21 -27.29
CA GLU A 288 -8.14 -3.02 -27.78
C GLU A 288 -7.34 -2.38 -26.63
N PRO A 289 -6.28 -3.03 -26.12
CA PRO A 289 -5.41 -2.38 -25.15
C PRO A 289 -4.65 -1.22 -25.79
N GLU A 290 -4.19 -0.28 -24.98
CA GLU A 290 -3.28 0.78 -25.44
C GLU A 290 -1.91 0.17 -25.73
N TRP A 291 -1.48 0.27 -26.99
CA TRP A 291 -0.19 -0.22 -27.46
C TRP A 291 0.89 0.83 -27.29
N ILE A 292 1.96 0.48 -26.59
CA ILE A 292 3.15 1.30 -26.40
C ILE A 292 4.33 0.59 -27.06
N PRO A 293 4.56 0.82 -28.36
CA PRO A 293 5.74 0.30 -29.04
C PRO A 293 6.99 0.99 -28.50
N TYR A 294 8.10 0.25 -28.40
CA TYR A 294 9.36 0.81 -27.93
C TYR A 294 10.58 0.29 -28.70
N GLU A 295 11.65 1.09 -28.68
CA GLU A 295 12.95 0.74 -29.24
C GLU A 295 13.98 0.47 -28.14
N GLY A 296 14.93 -0.42 -28.45
CA GLY A 296 16.05 -0.73 -27.57
C GLY A 296 15.67 -1.64 -26.39
N THR A 297 16.40 -1.52 -25.29
CA THR A 297 16.16 -2.34 -24.10
C THR A 297 15.15 -1.69 -23.16
N LEU A 298 14.13 -2.43 -22.74
CA LEU A 298 13.16 -1.98 -21.74
C LEU A 298 13.71 -2.18 -20.31
N GLN A 299 13.64 -1.13 -19.49
CA GLN A 299 13.89 -1.19 -18.06
C GLN A 299 12.67 -0.69 -17.28
N LEU A 300 12.20 -1.51 -16.34
CA LEU A 300 11.14 -1.16 -15.39
C LEU A 300 11.77 -0.73 -14.06
N ILE A 301 11.27 0.36 -13.47
CA ILE A 301 11.71 0.87 -12.18
C ILE A 301 10.48 0.95 -11.26
N ASP A 302 10.30 -0.03 -10.38
CA ASP A 302 9.20 -0.06 -9.39
C ASP A 302 9.64 0.40 -7.98
N GLY A 303 10.95 0.62 -7.77
CA GLY A 303 11.55 1.04 -6.51
C GLY A 303 12.49 2.23 -6.69
N VAL A 304 13.58 2.29 -5.94
CA VAL A 304 14.59 3.33 -6.12
C VAL A 304 15.69 2.84 -7.07
N ALA A 305 16.00 3.60 -8.12
CA ALA A 305 17.06 3.27 -9.06
C ALA A 305 17.81 4.52 -9.55
N THR A 306 19.12 4.37 -9.75
CA THR A 306 19.95 5.37 -10.44
C THR A 306 20.22 4.91 -11.87
N ILE A 307 19.96 5.79 -12.84
CA ILE A 307 20.19 5.54 -14.26
C ILE A 307 21.53 6.18 -14.60
N GLY A 308 22.57 5.37 -14.77
CA GLY A 308 23.93 5.87 -15.03
C GLY A 308 24.55 5.45 -16.37
N ALA A 309 24.19 4.30 -16.91
CA ALA A 309 24.78 3.77 -18.14
C ALA A 309 23.78 3.78 -19.32
N LEU A 310 24.11 4.53 -20.36
CA LEU A 310 23.41 4.55 -21.66
C LEU A 310 24.40 4.23 -22.78
N THR A 311 24.78 2.96 -22.91
CA THR A 311 25.68 2.47 -23.96
C THR A 311 24.96 2.01 -25.23
N ALA A 312 23.65 1.79 -25.14
CA ALA A 312 22.78 1.35 -26.21
C ALA A 312 21.39 2.00 -26.09
N PRO A 313 20.55 1.98 -27.15
CA PRO A 313 19.16 2.43 -27.09
C PRO A 313 18.39 1.81 -25.92
N LYS A 314 17.69 2.66 -25.17
CA LYS A 314 17.01 2.27 -23.94
C LYS A 314 15.65 2.95 -23.83
N THR A 315 14.68 2.17 -23.36
CA THR A 315 13.36 2.62 -22.95
C THR A 315 13.18 2.39 -21.47
N ILE A 316 12.66 3.37 -20.74
CA ILE A 316 12.47 3.31 -19.28
C ILE A 316 11.00 3.55 -18.95
N ILE A 317 10.46 2.73 -18.06
CA ILE A 317 9.16 2.95 -17.44
C ILE A 317 9.41 3.05 -15.94
N ASN A 318 9.17 4.24 -15.38
CA ASN A 318 9.40 4.56 -13.99
C ASN A 318 8.09 4.65 -13.22
N HIS A 319 7.82 3.65 -12.39
CA HIS A 319 6.73 3.62 -11.39
C HIS A 319 7.22 4.00 -9.99
N GLY A 320 8.54 4.09 -9.77
CA GLY A 320 9.18 4.33 -8.48
C GLY A 320 9.93 5.67 -8.43
N VAL A 321 11.14 5.66 -7.87
CA VAL A 321 12.03 6.83 -7.80
C VAL A 321 13.25 6.58 -8.69
N ALA A 322 13.28 7.24 -9.84
CA ALA A 322 14.41 7.19 -10.76
C ALA A 322 15.27 8.44 -10.59
N THR A 323 16.58 8.27 -10.48
CA THR A 323 17.54 9.39 -10.46
C THR A 323 18.48 9.28 -11.65
N LEU A 324 18.54 10.30 -12.50
CA LEU A 324 19.55 10.38 -13.55
C LEU A 324 20.90 10.69 -12.93
N SER A 325 21.90 9.86 -13.22
CA SER A 325 23.27 10.13 -12.78
C SER A 325 23.74 11.48 -13.35
N PRO A 326 24.46 12.31 -12.57
CA PRO A 326 25.09 13.53 -13.08
C PRO A 326 26.04 13.26 -14.26
N GLU A 327 26.56 12.05 -14.40
CA GLU A 327 27.45 11.64 -15.50
C GLU A 327 26.71 11.49 -16.85
N LEU A 328 25.38 11.41 -16.84
CA LEU A 328 24.59 11.36 -18.06
C LEU A 328 24.48 12.75 -18.68
N THR A 329 25.30 12.99 -19.71
CA THR A 329 25.26 14.21 -20.51
C THR A 329 23.98 14.28 -21.35
N SER A 330 23.54 15.49 -21.69
CA SER A 330 22.41 15.74 -22.59
C SER A 330 22.56 15.01 -23.93
N GLU A 331 23.78 14.92 -24.45
CA GLU A 331 24.10 14.22 -25.70
C GLU A 331 23.85 12.70 -25.60
N LEU A 332 24.25 12.07 -24.50
CA LEU A 332 24.02 10.64 -24.28
C LEU A 332 22.52 10.34 -24.13
N LEU A 333 21.78 11.22 -23.44
CA LEU A 333 20.34 11.11 -23.31
C LEU A 333 19.64 11.21 -24.66
N GLN A 334 19.92 12.24 -25.45
CA GLN A 334 19.32 12.42 -26.78
C GLN A 334 19.65 11.29 -27.75
N LYS A 335 20.86 10.73 -27.67
CA LYS A 335 21.31 9.65 -28.55
C LYS A 335 20.64 8.31 -28.21
N ASN A 336 20.63 7.96 -26.92
CA ASN A 336 20.38 6.58 -26.48
C ASN A 336 19.08 6.42 -25.69
N MET A 337 18.46 7.48 -25.15
CA MET A 337 17.13 7.38 -24.57
C MET A 337 16.08 7.44 -25.68
N LYS A 338 15.29 6.37 -25.83
CA LYS A 338 14.26 6.26 -26.86
C LYS A 338 12.88 6.62 -26.37
N LEU A 339 12.59 6.27 -25.12
CA LEU A 339 11.35 6.59 -24.45
C LEU A 339 11.58 6.54 -22.94
N ILE A 340 11.05 7.51 -22.22
CA ILE A 340 10.94 7.47 -20.77
C ILE A 340 9.51 7.82 -20.37
N ILE A 341 8.81 6.87 -19.75
CA ILE A 341 7.50 7.09 -19.15
C ILE A 341 7.72 7.23 -17.65
N ASN A 342 7.44 8.42 -17.12
CA ASN A 342 7.54 8.73 -15.70
C ASN A 342 6.14 8.75 -15.08
N ASP A 343 5.78 7.67 -14.40
CA ASP A 343 4.56 7.54 -13.58
C ASP A 343 4.86 7.72 -12.07
N GLY A 344 6.15 7.75 -11.68
CA GLY A 344 6.63 7.93 -10.31
C GLY A 344 7.31 9.29 -10.07
N VAL A 345 8.51 9.26 -9.47
CA VAL A 345 9.36 10.44 -9.23
C VAL A 345 10.63 10.33 -10.08
N LEU A 346 10.92 11.36 -10.86
CA LEU A 346 12.16 11.49 -11.62
C LEU A 346 13.02 12.62 -11.04
N ASN A 347 14.19 12.28 -10.51
CA ASN A 347 15.20 13.24 -10.08
C ASN A 347 16.21 13.44 -11.21
N ALA A 348 16.31 14.67 -11.70
CA ALA A 348 17.20 15.01 -12.82
C ALA A 348 17.63 16.48 -12.75
N THR A 349 18.74 16.82 -13.39
CA THR A 349 19.12 18.23 -13.57
C THR A 349 18.26 18.91 -14.65
N PRO A 350 18.12 20.25 -14.63
CA PRO A 350 17.39 20.97 -15.68
C PRO A 350 17.87 20.64 -17.11
N ALA A 351 19.18 20.55 -17.31
CA ALA A 351 19.79 20.22 -18.60
C ALA A 351 19.43 18.80 -19.09
N GLN A 352 19.28 17.84 -18.17
CA GLN A 352 18.86 16.48 -18.51
C GLN A 352 17.37 16.42 -18.84
N ILE A 353 16.52 17.16 -18.11
CA ILE A 353 15.09 17.26 -18.40
C ILE A 353 14.87 17.86 -19.79
N THR A 354 15.59 18.95 -20.13
CA THR A 354 15.55 19.53 -21.48
C THR A 354 16.05 18.54 -22.54
N ALA A 355 17.08 17.75 -22.24
CA ALA A 355 17.60 16.75 -23.16
C ALA A 355 16.63 15.60 -23.46
N LEU A 356 15.79 15.23 -22.49
CA LEU A 356 14.77 14.22 -22.67
C LEU A 356 13.62 14.69 -23.58
N GLY A 357 13.31 15.99 -23.61
CA GLY A 357 12.40 16.61 -24.58
C GLY A 357 11.18 15.75 -24.94
N ASP A 358 11.05 15.43 -26.23
CA ASP A 358 9.92 14.69 -26.79
C ASP A 358 9.91 13.19 -26.46
N VAL A 359 11.02 12.63 -25.97
CA VAL A 359 11.07 11.21 -25.58
C VAL A 359 10.54 10.96 -24.17
N MET A 360 10.17 12.01 -23.43
CA MET A 360 9.61 11.90 -22.08
C MET A 360 8.10 12.10 -22.07
N ILE A 361 7.40 11.12 -21.50
CA ILE A 361 6.00 11.22 -21.09
C ILE A 361 5.98 11.28 -19.57
N SER A 362 5.57 12.42 -19.01
CA SER A 362 5.53 12.61 -17.55
C SER A 362 4.09 12.68 -17.04
N ASN A 363 3.68 11.63 -16.34
CA ASN A 363 2.45 11.58 -15.55
C ASN A 363 2.71 11.76 -14.05
N GLY A 364 3.95 11.54 -13.62
CA GLY A 364 4.43 11.64 -12.25
C GLY A 364 5.15 12.96 -11.93
N GLN A 365 5.86 12.97 -10.81
CA GLN A 365 6.61 14.13 -10.31
C GLN A 365 8.02 14.17 -10.91
N ILE A 366 8.52 15.40 -11.13
CA ILE A 366 9.89 15.66 -11.53
C ILE A 366 10.52 16.56 -10.47
N ASN A 367 11.60 16.10 -9.85
CA ASN A 367 12.39 16.89 -8.93
C ASN A 367 13.66 17.34 -9.65
N THR A 368 13.88 18.65 -9.67
CA THR A 368 15.15 19.22 -10.08
C THR A 368 16.15 19.06 -8.95
N LEU A 369 17.24 18.35 -9.23
CA LEU A 369 18.38 18.30 -8.31
C LEU A 369 19.06 19.68 -8.35
N GLU A 370 18.83 20.49 -7.32
CA GLU A 370 19.70 21.63 -6.99
C GLU A 370 20.92 21.08 -6.22
N ASP A 371 22.08 21.74 -6.37
CA ASP A 371 23.32 21.36 -5.70
C ASP A 371 23.19 21.58 -4.17
N GLU A 372 22.48 20.70 -3.46
CA GLU A 372 22.46 20.69 -2.00
C GLU A 372 23.46 19.67 -1.44
N SER A 373 24.52 20.22 -0.85
CA SER A 373 25.49 19.53 -0.02
C SER A 373 24.85 18.94 1.24
N ASP A 374 25.13 17.67 1.49
CA ASP A 374 24.75 16.88 2.66
C ASP A 374 24.69 17.64 4.00
N ALA A 375 23.56 17.47 4.70
CA ALA A 375 23.43 17.74 6.12
C ALA A 375 24.31 16.76 6.92
N SER A 376 25.54 17.18 7.28
CA SER A 376 26.41 16.41 8.17
C SER A 376 25.85 16.39 9.60
N SER A 377 25.74 15.19 10.19
CA SER A 377 25.45 15.00 11.62
C SER A 377 26.54 15.64 12.50
N LYS A 378 26.14 16.43 13.50
CA LYS A 378 27.08 16.97 14.49
C LYS A 378 27.70 15.84 15.32
N PRO A 379 28.99 15.92 15.70
CA PRO A 379 29.63 14.94 16.58
C PRO A 379 28.99 14.96 17.99
N ARG A 380 28.84 13.77 18.60
CA ARG A 380 28.28 13.57 19.94
C ARG A 380 29.25 13.98 21.05
N ASP A 381 28.74 14.58 22.12
CA ASP A 381 29.54 15.01 23.28
C ASP A 381 29.77 13.86 24.27
N PRO A 382 31.02 13.45 24.55
CA PRO A 382 31.33 12.33 25.43
C PRO A 382 30.95 12.55 26.91
N SER A 383 30.58 13.75 27.36
CA SER A 383 30.13 13.97 28.74
C SER A 383 28.74 13.41 29.03
N PHE A 384 27.94 13.11 28.00
CA PHE A 384 26.58 12.62 28.13
C PHE A 384 26.45 11.14 27.77
N ASN A 385 25.39 10.51 28.27
CA ASN A 385 24.90 9.24 27.75
C ASN A 385 23.86 9.52 26.66
N TYR A 386 23.80 8.69 25.62
CA TYR A 386 22.81 8.83 24.55
C TYR A 386 21.92 7.59 24.48
N ILE A 387 20.61 7.81 24.54
CA ILE A 387 19.60 6.80 24.22
C ILE A 387 18.95 7.27 22.92
N SER A 388 19.25 6.56 21.82
CA SER A 388 18.92 7.05 20.49
C SER A 388 18.52 5.98 19.50
N ASN A 389 17.68 6.36 18.53
CA ASN A 389 17.24 5.51 17.41
C ASN A 389 16.50 4.25 17.88
N ILE A 390 15.53 4.44 18.78
CA ILE A 390 14.74 3.36 19.40
C ILE A 390 13.27 3.56 19.07
N ALA A 391 12.54 2.48 18.80
CA ALA A 391 11.11 2.54 18.55
C ALA A 391 10.32 2.95 19.80
N MET A 392 10.62 2.35 20.96
CA MET A 392 9.92 2.63 22.23
C MET A 392 10.88 2.62 23.40
N TYR A 393 10.76 3.59 24.31
CA TYR A 393 11.49 3.66 25.56
C TYR A 393 10.57 4.11 26.70
N VAL A 394 10.76 3.58 27.90
CA VAL A 394 10.00 3.94 29.11
C VAL A 394 10.97 4.55 30.12
N LEU A 395 10.63 5.74 30.65
CA LEU A 395 11.44 6.48 31.61
C LEU A 395 11.19 6.06 33.06
#